data_AF-A0A537YFJ8-F1
#
_entry.id   AF-A0A537YFJ8-F1
#
_cell.length_a   1.000
_cell.length_b   1.000
_cell.length_c   1.000
_cell.angle_alpha   90.00
_cell.angle_beta   90.00
_cell.angle_gamma   90.00
#
_symmetry.space_group_name_H-M   'P 1'
#
loop_
_entity.id
_entity.type
_entity.pdbx_description
1 polymer ?
#
loop_
_entity_poly.entity_id
_entity_poly.type
_entity_poly.pdbx_seq_one_letter_code
_entity_poly.pdbx_strand_id
1 'polypeptide(L)'
;MTFAAAAYPTIQRDPEVGPNYVKFVQTAGGRTGAPAPRPVPHPPFFQISAPTAWTTLSLTIYSDGRSEFEATGASPFPRHWIYDHEGKLAAKSGLIDFKDWSKHAFGERTPWGAEDSPALVTAVETALERELSFLIMRAGKKPEKRKIKAGKSLTEQGQEGNELYLLLDGVLQVDVDGNVLAELAPGAILGERALLEGGRRTATLRALTKCTVAVAAAENVNRAALEELAKTHRREEPADEQQV
;
A
#
# COMPACT_ATOMS: atom_id res chain seq x y z
N MET A 1 -17.82 22.94 -1.62
CA MET A 1 -18.06 22.77 -0.18
C MET A 1 -16.88 21.99 0.38
N THR A 2 -16.05 22.61 1.21
CA THR A 2 -14.86 22.02 1.83
C THR A 2 -15.10 21.95 3.33
N PHE A 3 -14.87 20.79 3.94
CA PHE A 3 -14.93 20.66 5.39
C PHE A 3 -13.55 20.98 5.98
N ALA A 4 -13.51 21.64 7.14
CA ALA A 4 -12.28 21.72 7.91
C ALA A 4 -11.94 20.31 8.40
N ALA A 5 -10.72 19.86 8.13
CA ALA A 5 -10.21 18.64 8.74
C ALA A 5 -10.14 18.87 10.26
N ALA A 6 -10.57 17.87 11.04
CA ALA A 6 -10.60 17.95 12.48
C ALA A 6 -10.05 16.66 13.07
N ALA A 7 -8.98 16.77 13.87
CA ALA A 7 -8.45 15.65 14.63
C ALA A 7 -9.43 15.26 15.74
N TYR A 8 -9.54 13.97 15.99
CA TYR A 8 -10.21 13.44 17.17
C TYR A 8 -9.19 13.26 18.31
N PRO A 9 -9.64 13.21 19.58
CA PRO A 9 -8.77 12.85 20.69
C PRO A 9 -8.10 11.52 20.42
N THR A 10 -6.79 11.43 20.65
CA THR A 10 -6.06 10.16 20.49
C THR A 10 -6.54 9.13 21.49
N ILE A 11 -6.65 7.88 21.06
CA ILE A 11 -6.95 6.75 21.95
C ILE A 11 -5.61 6.11 22.31
N GLN A 12 -5.30 6.04 23.60
CA GLN A 12 -4.09 5.39 24.12
C GLN A 12 -4.51 4.16 24.92
N ARG A 13 -3.87 3.02 24.64
CA ARG A 13 -4.03 1.82 25.47
C ARG A 13 -3.02 1.84 26.59
N ASP A 14 -3.33 1.14 27.68
CA ASP A 14 -2.36 0.93 28.76
C ASP A 14 -1.09 0.26 28.19
N PRO A 15 0.11 0.73 28.57
CA PRO A 15 1.35 0.13 28.09
C PRO A 15 1.45 -1.34 28.51
N GLU A 16 1.84 -2.19 27.57
CA GLU A 16 2.21 -3.57 27.87
C GLU A 16 3.67 -3.59 28.33
N VAL A 17 3.91 -4.03 29.55
CA VAL A 17 5.25 -4.07 30.16
C VAL A 17 5.75 -5.51 30.19
N GLY A 18 6.83 -5.77 29.45
CA GLY A 18 7.56 -7.03 29.46
C GLY A 18 8.87 -6.93 30.25
N PRO A 19 9.63 -8.04 30.36
CA PRO A 19 10.88 -8.07 31.13
C PRO A 19 11.95 -7.08 30.62
N ASN A 20 12.05 -6.96 29.29
CA ASN A 20 13.07 -6.16 28.62
C ASN A 20 12.48 -5.16 27.63
N TYR A 21 11.16 -4.94 27.65
CA TYR A 21 10.48 -4.03 26.72
C TYR A 21 9.25 -3.36 27.34
N VAL A 22 8.85 -2.22 26.76
CA VAL A 22 7.53 -1.62 26.96
C VAL A 22 6.92 -1.35 25.60
N LYS A 23 5.68 -1.79 25.39
CA LYS A 23 4.92 -1.57 24.16
C LYS A 23 3.79 -0.58 24.40
N PHE A 24 3.78 0.48 23.60
CA PHE A 24 2.74 1.51 23.58
C PHE A 24 1.86 1.30 22.35
N VAL A 25 0.55 1.53 22.48
CA VAL A 25 -0.40 1.49 21.35
C VAL A 25 -1.24 2.75 21.36
N GLN A 26 -1.25 3.45 20.23
CA GLN A 26 -2.00 4.68 20.06
C GLN A 26 -2.75 4.71 18.73
N THR A 27 -4.03 5.08 18.79
CA THR A 27 -4.85 5.39 17.62
C THR A 27 -5.00 6.90 17.47
N ALA A 28 -4.69 7.38 16.26
CA ALA A 28 -4.88 8.76 15.85
C ALA A 28 -5.74 8.83 14.59
N GLY A 29 -6.49 9.91 14.40
CA GLY A 29 -7.38 10.06 13.26
C GLY A 29 -8.34 11.22 13.44
N GLY A 30 -9.29 11.33 12.51
CA GLY A 30 -10.22 12.43 12.51
C GLY A 30 -11.03 12.54 11.23
N ARG A 31 -11.82 13.60 11.15
CA ARG A 31 -12.57 13.96 9.94
C ARG A 31 -11.63 14.52 8.90
N THR A 32 -11.71 13.96 7.71
CA THR A 32 -10.97 14.46 6.55
C THR A 32 -11.58 15.77 6.03
N GLY A 33 -10.83 16.54 5.23
CA GLY A 33 -11.39 17.73 4.57
C GLY A 33 -12.27 17.43 3.35
N ALA A 34 -12.39 16.17 2.95
CA ALA A 34 -13.03 15.76 1.71
C ALA A 34 -14.55 15.56 1.90
N PRO A 35 -15.41 16.26 1.14
CA PRO A 35 -16.85 16.01 1.17
C PRO A 35 -17.16 14.63 0.55
N ALA A 36 -17.87 13.78 1.27
CA ALA A 36 -18.34 12.50 0.76
C ALA A 36 -19.85 12.28 1.03
N PRO A 37 -20.57 11.61 0.10
CA PRO A 37 -21.96 11.25 0.31
C PRO A 37 -22.07 10.16 1.38
N ARG A 38 -22.85 10.43 2.42
CA ARG A 38 -23.18 9.53 3.52
C ARG A 38 -24.65 9.13 3.40
N PRO A 39 -25.00 7.85 3.21
CA PRO A 39 -26.38 7.40 3.24
C PRO A 39 -27.06 7.71 4.58
N VAL A 40 -28.34 8.09 4.56
CA VAL A 40 -29.17 8.30 5.75
C VAL A 40 -30.53 7.61 5.60
N PRO A 41 -31.15 7.13 6.69
CA PRO A 41 -32.38 6.33 6.62
C PRO A 41 -33.63 7.12 6.19
N HIS A 42 -33.59 8.44 6.22
CA HIS A 42 -34.73 9.31 5.92
C HIS A 42 -34.41 10.25 4.75
N PRO A 43 -35.43 10.75 4.00
CA PRO A 43 -35.23 11.76 2.97
C PRO A 43 -34.32 12.91 3.44
N PRO A 44 -33.34 13.38 2.64
CA PRO A 44 -33.11 13.07 1.23
C PRO A 44 -32.28 11.79 0.95
N PHE A 45 -32.17 10.88 1.93
CA PHE A 45 -31.49 9.57 1.85
C PHE A 45 -29.96 9.62 1.72
N PHE A 46 -29.38 10.80 1.54
CA PHE A 46 -27.96 11.04 1.69
C PHE A 46 -27.69 12.42 2.33
N GLN A 47 -26.54 12.55 2.99
CA GLN A 47 -26.01 13.81 3.48
C GLN A 47 -24.55 13.92 3.05
N ILE A 48 -24.08 15.14 2.80
CA ILE A 48 -22.66 15.38 2.55
C ILE A 48 -21.97 15.53 3.92
N SER A 49 -20.97 14.69 4.19
CA SER A 49 -20.20 14.71 5.43
C SER A 49 -18.72 14.47 5.16
N ALA A 50 -17.88 14.89 6.10
CA ALA A 50 -16.47 14.52 6.13
C ALA A 50 -16.31 13.09 6.68
N PRO A 51 -15.77 12.13 5.90
CA PRO A 51 -15.49 10.78 6.38
C PRO A 51 -14.28 10.77 7.32
N THR A 52 -14.22 9.73 8.15
CA THR A 52 -13.14 9.51 9.13
C THR A 52 -12.01 8.72 8.51
N ALA A 53 -10.78 9.15 8.78
CA ALA A 53 -9.56 8.40 8.51
C ALA A 53 -8.76 8.25 9.81
N TRP A 54 -8.13 7.09 10.00
CA TRP A 54 -7.46 6.79 11.26
C TRP A 54 -6.37 5.71 11.10
N THR A 55 -5.42 5.71 12.03
CA THR A 55 -4.30 4.75 12.10
C THR A 55 -4.05 4.39 13.55
N THR A 56 -3.80 3.12 13.83
CA THR A 56 -3.30 2.62 15.10
C THR A 56 -1.85 2.18 14.91
N LEU A 57 -0.94 2.78 15.68
CA LEU A 57 0.46 2.44 15.71
C LEU A 57 0.80 1.77 17.05
N SER A 58 1.70 0.81 17.01
CA SER A 58 2.41 0.33 18.19
C SER A 58 3.89 0.71 18.11
N LEU A 59 4.47 1.02 19.27
CA LEU A 59 5.88 1.30 19.46
C LEU A 59 6.39 0.44 20.61
N THR A 60 7.34 -0.44 20.34
CA THR A 60 8.02 -1.26 21.34
C THR A 60 9.39 -0.67 21.59
N ILE A 61 9.70 -0.32 22.84
CA ILE A 61 11.02 0.16 23.26
C ILE A 61 11.65 -0.93 24.11
N TYR A 62 12.86 -1.34 23.75
CA TYR A 62 13.63 -2.35 24.47
C TYR A 62 14.65 -1.70 25.42
N SER A 63 14.95 -2.40 26.50
CA SER A 63 15.94 -1.99 27.51
C SER A 63 17.38 -1.88 26.98
N ASP A 64 17.68 -2.55 25.86
CA ASP A 64 18.96 -2.47 25.16
C ASP A 64 19.09 -1.24 24.24
N GLY A 65 18.07 -0.38 24.21
CA GLY A 65 18.03 0.84 23.40
C GLY A 65 17.44 0.66 22.00
N ARG A 66 17.06 -0.56 21.60
CA ARG A 66 16.33 -0.78 20.35
C ARG A 66 14.89 -0.28 20.45
N SER A 67 14.32 0.11 19.32
CA SER A 67 12.88 0.40 19.20
C SER A 67 12.34 -0.14 17.89
N GLU A 68 11.12 -0.67 17.94
CA GLU A 68 10.40 -1.21 16.78
C GLU A 68 9.01 -0.59 16.73
N PHE A 69 8.48 -0.38 15.52
CA PHE A 69 7.13 0.12 15.35
C PHE A 69 6.33 -0.76 14.39
N GLU A 70 5.01 -0.74 14.54
CA GLU A 70 4.09 -1.48 13.69
C GLU A 70 2.81 -0.65 13.49
N ALA A 71 2.25 -0.62 12.28
CA ALA A 71 0.87 -0.19 12.11
C ALA A 71 -0.07 -1.38 12.33
N THR A 72 -0.73 -1.42 13.48
CA THR A 72 -1.60 -2.53 13.87
C THR A 72 -3.04 -2.35 13.40
N GLY A 73 -3.41 -1.12 13.03
CA GLY A 73 -4.75 -0.80 12.54
C GLY A 73 -4.77 0.42 11.63
N ALA A 74 -5.69 0.47 10.67
CA ALA A 74 -5.87 1.63 9.82
C ALA A 74 -7.23 1.63 9.12
N SER A 75 -7.76 2.82 8.85
CA SER A 75 -8.89 2.96 7.94
C SER A 75 -8.50 2.45 6.54
N PRO A 76 -9.36 1.70 5.84
CA PRO A 76 -9.03 1.13 4.52
C PRO A 76 -8.89 2.19 3.42
N PHE A 77 -9.18 3.46 3.70
CA PHE A 77 -8.85 4.59 2.85
C PHE A 77 -8.76 5.86 3.71
N PRO A 78 -8.00 6.90 3.32
CA PRO A 78 -6.95 6.88 2.29
C PRO A 78 -5.79 5.97 2.69
N ARG A 79 -4.80 5.82 1.79
CA ARG A 79 -3.54 5.11 2.12
C ARG A 79 -2.80 5.88 3.22
N HIS A 80 -2.34 5.18 4.24
CA HIS A 80 -1.61 5.74 5.37
C HIS A 80 -0.11 5.61 5.13
N TRP A 81 0.63 6.70 5.32
CA TRP A 81 2.07 6.78 5.13
C TRP A 81 2.69 7.10 6.49
N ILE A 82 3.57 6.24 6.97
CA ILE A 82 4.18 6.31 8.29
C ILE A 82 5.64 6.69 8.11
N TYR A 83 6.05 7.77 8.77
CA TYR A 83 7.40 8.30 8.70
C TYR A 83 8.10 8.08 10.04
N ASP A 84 9.40 7.80 9.97
CA ASP A 84 10.25 7.75 11.17
C ASP A 84 10.56 9.16 11.71
N HIS A 85 11.34 9.20 12.78
CA HIS A 85 11.74 10.45 13.45
C HIS A 85 12.60 11.38 12.60
N GLU A 86 13.24 10.88 11.53
CA GLU A 86 14.01 11.68 10.57
C GLU A 86 13.12 12.17 9.41
N GLY A 87 11.83 11.84 9.42
CA GLY A 87 10.88 12.17 8.36
C GLY A 87 11.02 11.28 7.11
N LYS A 88 11.77 10.17 7.21
CA LYS A 88 11.87 9.19 6.13
C LYS A 88 10.68 8.24 6.20
N LEU A 89 10.09 7.93 5.04
CA LEU A 89 8.95 7.00 4.99
C LEU A 89 9.44 5.62 5.46
N ALA A 90 8.78 5.08 6.48
CA ALA A 90 9.14 3.85 7.18
C ALA A 90 8.13 2.71 6.94
N ALA A 91 6.85 3.02 6.72
CA ALA A 91 5.84 2.04 6.33
C ALA A 91 4.64 2.68 5.59
N LYS A 92 3.83 1.84 4.92
CA LYS A 92 2.55 2.26 4.33
C LYS A 92 1.46 1.21 4.52
N SER A 93 0.20 1.63 4.62
CA SER A 93 -0.93 0.70 4.54
C SER A 93 -1.03 0.14 3.11
N GLY A 94 -1.17 -1.18 2.98
CA GLY A 94 -1.10 -1.92 1.73
C GLY A 94 -2.41 -1.96 0.96
N LEU A 95 -3.52 -2.34 1.61
CA LEU A 95 -4.83 -2.47 0.97
C LEU A 95 -5.59 -1.12 0.98
N ILE A 96 -6.19 -0.71 -0.15
CA ILE A 96 -7.18 0.37 -0.15
C ILE A 96 -8.55 -0.13 -0.60
N ASP A 97 -9.54 -0.13 0.30
CA ASP A 97 -10.94 -0.40 -0.06
C ASP A 97 -11.78 0.87 0.09
N PHE A 98 -11.75 1.72 -0.94
CA PHE A 98 -12.58 2.92 -0.98
C PHE A 98 -14.08 2.61 -0.89
N LYS A 99 -14.53 1.49 -1.48
CA LYS A 99 -15.96 1.17 -1.54
C LYS A 99 -16.47 0.77 -0.16
N ASP A 100 -15.73 -0.08 0.53
CA ASP A 100 -16.05 -0.45 1.91
C ASP A 100 -15.90 0.75 2.86
N TRP A 101 -14.77 1.45 2.79
CA TRP A 101 -14.53 2.66 3.55
C TRP A 101 -15.66 3.68 3.39
N SER A 102 -16.10 3.97 2.16
CA SER A 102 -17.18 4.96 1.93
C SER A 102 -18.50 4.63 2.65
N LYS A 103 -18.76 3.35 2.94
CA LYS A 103 -19.94 2.90 3.68
C LYS A 103 -19.75 2.98 5.20
N HIS A 104 -18.51 2.84 5.67
CA HIS A 104 -18.17 2.59 7.07
C HIS A 104 -17.36 3.72 7.72
N ALA A 105 -16.89 4.70 6.95
CA ALA A 105 -16.09 5.84 7.41
C ALA A 105 -16.86 6.84 8.29
N PHE A 106 -18.10 6.54 8.65
CA PHE A 106 -18.99 7.40 9.41
C PHE A 106 -19.55 6.64 10.62
N GLY A 107 -19.49 7.26 11.79
CA GLY A 107 -20.16 6.75 13.00
C GLY A 107 -19.42 5.62 13.71
N GLU A 108 -20.17 4.61 14.16
CA GLU A 108 -19.76 3.63 15.18
C GLU A 108 -18.70 2.62 14.74
N ARG A 109 -18.49 2.45 13.43
CA ARG A 109 -17.51 1.51 12.85
C ARG A 109 -16.13 2.13 12.68
N THR A 110 -15.72 2.85 13.71
CA THR A 110 -14.41 3.48 13.85
C THR A 110 -13.90 3.25 15.26
N PRO A 111 -12.60 3.48 15.54
CA PRO A 111 -12.06 3.30 16.88
C PRO A 111 -12.71 4.20 17.95
N TRP A 112 -13.34 5.32 17.57
CA TRP A 112 -14.11 6.18 18.49
C TRP A 112 -15.56 5.74 18.69
N GLY A 113 -16.00 4.69 17.99
CA GLY A 113 -17.24 3.98 18.22
C GLY A 113 -16.97 2.69 18.96
N ALA A 114 -16.93 1.57 18.22
CA ALA A 114 -16.75 0.23 18.80
C ALA A 114 -15.96 -0.74 17.91
N GLU A 115 -15.35 -0.28 16.80
CA GLU A 115 -14.70 -1.17 15.83
C GLU A 115 -13.28 -0.71 15.49
N ASP A 116 -12.32 -1.63 15.61
CA ASP A 116 -10.96 -1.49 15.10
C ASP A 116 -10.83 -2.35 13.83
N SER A 117 -9.90 -2.01 12.96
CA SER A 117 -9.67 -2.69 11.68
C SER A 117 -8.17 -2.94 11.49
N PRO A 118 -7.74 -4.20 11.23
CA PRO A 118 -6.34 -4.52 11.09
C PRO A 118 -5.73 -3.79 9.88
N ALA A 119 -4.53 -3.25 10.05
CA ALA A 119 -3.77 -2.71 8.94
C ALA A 119 -2.95 -3.83 8.31
N LEU A 120 -3.14 -4.06 7.01
CA LEU A 120 -2.10 -4.71 6.23
C LEU A 120 -1.02 -3.67 5.96
N VAL A 121 0.16 -3.84 6.56
CA VAL A 121 1.31 -2.94 6.39
C VAL A 121 2.28 -3.56 5.42
N THR A 122 2.89 -2.73 4.58
CA THR A 122 3.83 -3.16 3.56
C THR A 122 5.07 -2.29 3.57
N ALA A 123 6.19 -2.86 3.12
CA ALA A 123 7.47 -2.17 3.03
C ALA A 123 7.39 -0.96 2.08
N VAL A 124 8.29 -0.01 2.32
CA VAL A 124 8.31 1.29 1.65
C VAL A 124 8.94 1.19 0.27
N GLU A 125 8.33 1.86 -0.70
CA GLU A 125 8.96 2.09 -2.02
C GLU A 125 10.24 2.90 -1.88
N THR A 126 11.24 2.50 -2.67
CA THR A 126 12.46 3.25 -2.91
C THR A 126 12.17 4.62 -3.54
N ALA A 127 13.14 5.54 -3.46
CA ALA A 127 13.00 6.87 -4.05
C ALA A 127 12.77 6.81 -5.58
N LEU A 128 13.40 5.83 -6.25
CA LEU A 128 13.26 5.58 -7.67
C LEU A 128 11.86 5.12 -8.04
N GLU A 129 11.28 4.18 -7.29
CA GLU A 129 9.90 3.73 -7.51
C GLU A 129 8.89 4.88 -7.35
N ARG A 130 9.12 5.79 -6.40
CA ARG A 130 8.28 6.97 -6.25
C ARG A 130 8.38 7.91 -7.44
N GLU A 131 9.60 8.22 -7.89
CA GLU A 131 9.82 9.08 -9.06
C GLU A 131 9.15 8.49 -10.31
N LEU A 132 9.38 7.21 -10.56
CA LEU A 132 8.75 6.49 -11.68
C LEU A 132 7.23 6.42 -11.53
N SER A 133 6.70 6.22 -10.33
CA SER A 133 5.26 6.28 -10.06
C SER A 133 4.68 7.64 -10.41
N PHE A 134 5.37 8.73 -10.04
CA PHE A 134 5.00 10.09 -10.41
C PHE A 134 5.00 10.28 -11.93
N LEU A 135 6.02 9.78 -12.63
CA LEU A 135 6.09 9.84 -14.09
C LEU A 135 4.93 9.07 -14.73
N ILE A 136 4.70 7.81 -14.36
CA ILE A 136 3.61 6.97 -14.88
C ILE A 136 2.25 7.65 -14.67
N MET A 137 2.05 8.26 -13.50
CA MET A 137 0.77 8.90 -13.16
C MET A 137 0.59 10.30 -13.78
N ARG A 138 1.69 10.99 -14.16
CA ARG A 138 1.67 12.36 -14.69
C ARG A 138 2.20 12.52 -16.12
N ALA A 139 2.46 11.43 -16.86
CA ALA A 139 2.95 11.44 -18.25
C ALA A 139 1.98 12.03 -19.30
N GLY A 140 1.19 13.06 -18.94
CA GLY A 140 0.31 13.81 -19.82
C GLY A 140 -1.01 13.10 -20.16
N LYS A 141 -0.97 11.79 -20.42
CA LYS A 141 -2.15 10.97 -20.67
C LYS A 141 -2.50 10.17 -19.42
N LYS A 142 -3.79 10.18 -19.03
CA LYS A 142 -4.28 9.38 -17.90
C LYS A 142 -3.92 7.90 -18.16
N PRO A 143 -3.18 7.23 -17.25
CA PRO A 143 -2.77 5.86 -17.48
C PRO A 143 -3.99 4.94 -17.55
N GLU A 144 -3.93 3.96 -18.45
CA GLU A 144 -4.93 2.90 -18.50
C GLU A 144 -4.89 2.12 -17.18
N LYS A 145 -6.05 1.77 -16.63
CA LYS A 145 -6.14 1.01 -15.39
C LYS A 145 -6.71 -0.38 -15.67
N ARG A 146 -5.98 -1.41 -15.26
CA ARG A 146 -6.43 -2.81 -15.33
C ARG A 146 -6.82 -3.29 -13.94
N LYS A 147 -7.96 -3.98 -13.83
CA LYS A 147 -8.44 -4.59 -12.58
C LYS A 147 -8.29 -6.11 -12.65
N ILE A 148 -7.75 -6.69 -11.60
CA ILE A 148 -7.45 -8.13 -11.52
C ILE A 148 -8.20 -8.68 -10.30
N LYS A 149 -8.92 -9.78 -10.49
CA LYS A 149 -9.62 -10.46 -9.39
C LYS A 149 -8.62 -11.28 -8.57
N ALA A 150 -8.89 -11.45 -7.28
CA ALA A 150 -8.12 -12.37 -6.44
C ALA A 150 -8.03 -13.77 -7.10
N GLY A 151 -6.87 -14.41 -6.98
CA GLY A 151 -6.49 -15.68 -7.59
C GLY A 151 -6.09 -15.62 -9.07
N LYS A 152 -6.30 -14.49 -9.77
CA LYS A 152 -5.96 -14.34 -11.20
C LYS A 152 -4.58 -13.74 -11.41
N SER A 153 -3.91 -14.18 -12.47
CA SER A 153 -2.60 -13.65 -12.87
C SER A 153 -2.75 -12.33 -13.62
N LEU A 154 -1.88 -11.36 -13.31
CA LEU A 154 -1.67 -10.16 -14.10
C LEU A 154 -0.82 -10.48 -15.33
N THR A 155 0.24 -11.25 -15.15
CA THR A 155 1.13 -11.78 -16.19
C THR A 155 1.56 -13.19 -15.82
N GLU A 156 1.93 -13.99 -16.81
CA GLU A 156 2.52 -15.31 -16.60
C GLU A 156 3.96 -15.33 -17.13
N GLN A 157 4.84 -16.06 -16.45
CA GLN A 157 6.23 -16.24 -16.87
C GLN A 157 6.32 -16.79 -18.29
N GLY A 158 7.29 -16.29 -19.06
CA GLY A 158 7.54 -16.68 -20.44
C GLY A 158 6.61 -16.02 -21.48
N GLN A 159 5.51 -15.40 -21.06
CA GLN A 159 4.65 -14.63 -21.97
C GLN A 159 5.38 -13.40 -22.50
N GLU A 160 5.05 -12.99 -23.73
CA GLU A 160 5.50 -11.72 -24.27
C GLU A 160 4.85 -10.55 -23.53
N GLY A 161 5.62 -9.49 -23.30
CA GLY A 161 5.15 -8.31 -22.59
C GLY A 161 6.06 -7.11 -22.80
N ASN A 162 5.47 -6.02 -23.28
CA ASN A 162 6.11 -4.72 -23.51
C ASN A 162 5.48 -3.60 -22.65
N GLU A 163 4.75 -3.99 -21.60
CA GLU A 163 4.07 -3.08 -20.68
C GLU A 163 4.76 -3.08 -19.31
N LEU A 164 4.83 -1.90 -18.69
CA LEU A 164 5.08 -1.72 -17.27
C LEU A 164 3.76 -1.60 -16.52
N TYR A 165 3.77 -2.08 -15.29
CA TYR A 165 2.64 -1.91 -14.38
C TYR A 165 3.09 -1.17 -13.12
N LEU A 166 2.25 -0.25 -12.67
CA LEU A 166 2.32 0.33 -11.34
C LEU A 166 1.16 -0.22 -10.53
N LEU A 167 1.43 -0.95 -9.45
CA LEU A 167 0.38 -1.46 -8.56
C LEU A 167 -0.27 -0.29 -7.82
N LEU A 168 -1.55 0.00 -8.07
CA LEU A 168 -2.25 1.11 -7.41
C LEU A 168 -2.98 0.67 -6.14
N ASP A 169 -3.43 -0.58 -6.12
CA ASP A 169 -4.21 -1.21 -5.06
C ASP A 169 -4.12 -2.73 -5.13
N GLY A 170 -4.22 -3.38 -3.98
CA GLY A 170 -4.15 -4.83 -3.79
C GLY A 170 -2.75 -5.36 -3.53
N VAL A 171 -2.64 -6.69 -3.42
CA VAL A 171 -1.39 -7.42 -3.21
C VAL A 171 -1.17 -8.41 -4.35
N LEU A 172 0.01 -8.35 -4.97
CA LEU A 172 0.45 -9.31 -5.97
C LEU A 172 1.52 -10.23 -5.37
N GLN A 173 1.50 -11.50 -5.71
CA GLN A 173 2.55 -12.47 -5.43
C GLN A 173 3.43 -12.64 -6.68
N VAL A 174 4.74 -12.70 -6.50
CA VAL A 174 5.73 -13.00 -7.53
C VAL A 174 6.11 -14.47 -7.43
N ASP A 175 5.95 -15.20 -8.52
CA ASP A 175 6.29 -16.61 -8.65
C ASP A 175 7.24 -16.80 -9.84
N VAL A 176 8.35 -17.48 -9.63
CA VAL A 176 9.30 -17.88 -10.67
C VAL A 176 9.48 -19.39 -10.60
N ASP A 177 9.18 -20.07 -11.70
CA ASP A 177 9.27 -21.52 -11.83
C ASP A 177 8.51 -22.29 -10.71
N GLY A 178 7.40 -21.73 -10.22
CA GLY A 178 6.59 -22.31 -9.15
C GLY A 178 7.05 -21.97 -7.73
N ASN A 179 8.12 -21.18 -7.59
CA ASN A 179 8.63 -20.72 -6.31
C ASN A 179 8.16 -19.29 -6.04
N VAL A 180 7.48 -19.09 -4.91
CA VAL A 180 7.05 -17.77 -4.46
C VAL A 180 8.26 -17.00 -3.94
N LEU A 181 8.61 -15.90 -4.61
CA LEU A 181 9.78 -15.09 -4.25
C LEU A 181 9.43 -13.91 -3.35
N ALA A 182 8.30 -13.26 -3.60
CA ALA A 182 7.91 -12.04 -2.89
C ALA A 182 6.42 -11.74 -2.98
N GLU A 183 5.94 -10.90 -2.07
CA GLU A 183 4.66 -10.20 -2.18
C GLU A 183 4.90 -8.71 -2.43
N LEU A 184 4.11 -8.15 -3.33
CA LEU A 184 4.23 -6.79 -3.82
C LEU A 184 3.01 -5.99 -3.39
N ALA A 185 3.31 -4.81 -2.87
CA ALA A 185 2.35 -3.87 -2.37
C ALA A 185 2.18 -2.68 -3.32
N PRO A 186 1.11 -1.89 -3.17
CA PRO A 186 0.89 -0.79 -4.08
C PRO A 186 2.01 0.24 -4.06
N GLY A 187 2.33 0.71 -5.26
CA GLY A 187 3.42 1.56 -5.67
C GLY A 187 4.65 0.79 -6.15
N ALA A 188 4.65 -0.54 -6.01
CA ALA A 188 5.58 -1.40 -6.73
C ALA A 188 5.42 -1.23 -8.25
N ILE A 189 6.56 -1.17 -8.94
CA ILE A 189 6.65 -1.12 -10.40
C ILE A 189 7.10 -2.47 -10.93
N LEU A 190 6.48 -2.92 -12.01
CA LEU A 190 6.55 -4.31 -12.45
C LEU A 190 6.72 -4.41 -13.95
N GLY A 191 7.47 -5.42 -14.38
CA GLY A 191 7.66 -5.73 -15.78
C GLY A 191 8.86 -5.04 -16.41
N GLU A 192 9.65 -4.32 -15.63
CA GLU A 192 10.90 -3.67 -15.98
C GLU A 192 11.92 -4.67 -16.55
N ARG A 193 12.03 -5.87 -15.97
CA ARG A 193 12.94 -6.91 -16.46
C ARG A 193 12.56 -7.41 -17.84
N ALA A 194 11.27 -7.59 -18.10
CA ALA A 194 10.79 -7.99 -19.43
C ALA A 194 11.19 -6.96 -20.50
N LEU A 195 11.21 -5.67 -20.16
CA LEU A 195 11.64 -4.62 -21.09
C LEU A 195 13.15 -4.60 -21.33
N LEU A 196 13.95 -5.06 -20.37
CA LEU A 196 15.41 -5.11 -20.48
C LEU A 196 15.91 -6.41 -21.12
N GLU A 197 15.21 -7.53 -20.88
CA GLU A 197 15.66 -8.89 -21.19
C GLU A 197 14.97 -9.49 -22.43
N GLY A 198 14.53 -8.66 -23.38
CA GLY A 198 14.07 -9.12 -24.70
C GLY A 198 12.55 -9.38 -24.81
N GLY A 199 11.74 -8.75 -23.97
CA GLY A 199 10.28 -8.69 -24.12
C GLY A 199 9.51 -9.85 -23.53
N ARG A 200 10.15 -10.73 -22.73
CA ARG A 200 9.49 -11.85 -22.06
C ARG A 200 9.37 -11.66 -20.55
N ARG A 201 8.24 -12.04 -19.99
CA ARG A 201 7.99 -11.98 -18.54
C ARG A 201 8.89 -12.98 -17.80
N THR A 202 9.65 -12.49 -16.83
CA THR A 202 10.59 -13.29 -16.03
C THR A 202 9.92 -13.99 -14.84
N ALA A 203 8.69 -13.58 -14.50
CA ALA A 203 7.93 -14.12 -13.38
C ALA A 203 6.42 -14.09 -13.67
N THR A 204 5.68 -14.96 -13.00
CA THR A 204 4.23 -14.92 -12.89
C THR A 204 3.83 -13.96 -11.77
N LEU A 205 2.92 -13.03 -12.06
CA LEU A 205 2.39 -12.11 -11.07
C LEU A 205 0.94 -12.48 -10.76
N ARG A 206 0.65 -12.97 -9.55
CA ARG A 206 -0.68 -13.44 -9.15
C ARG A 206 -1.33 -12.53 -8.13
N ALA A 207 -2.59 -12.15 -8.35
CA ALA A 207 -3.33 -11.33 -7.40
C ALA A 207 -3.77 -12.15 -6.18
N LEU A 208 -3.25 -11.84 -5.00
CA LEU A 208 -3.72 -12.43 -3.73
C LEU A 208 -5.03 -11.78 -3.29
N THR A 209 -5.14 -10.47 -3.49
CA THR A 209 -6.37 -9.71 -3.30
C THR A 209 -6.89 -9.20 -4.65
N LYS A 210 -8.05 -8.55 -4.67
CA LYS A 210 -8.42 -7.75 -5.85
C LYS A 210 -7.37 -6.66 -6.04
N CYS A 211 -6.83 -6.53 -7.25
CA CYS A 211 -5.79 -5.56 -7.58
C CYS A 211 -6.25 -4.57 -8.64
N THR A 212 -5.67 -3.36 -8.59
CA THR A 212 -5.75 -2.38 -9.67
C THR A 212 -4.34 -1.94 -10.02
N VAL A 213 -3.97 -1.99 -11.30
CA VAL A 213 -2.68 -1.50 -11.79
C VAL A 213 -2.88 -0.38 -12.80
N ALA A 214 -1.96 0.59 -12.83
CA ALA A 214 -1.78 1.47 -13.98
C ALA A 214 -0.86 0.79 -14.99
N VAL A 215 -1.20 0.88 -16.28
CA VAL A 215 -0.42 0.31 -17.38
C VAL A 215 0.30 1.45 -18.09
N ALA A 216 1.61 1.28 -18.30
CA ALA A 216 2.44 2.20 -19.07
C ALA A 216 3.17 1.44 -20.17
N ALA A 217 3.17 2.00 -21.38
CA ALA A 217 3.99 1.47 -22.47
C ALA A 217 5.48 1.72 -22.16
N ALA A 218 6.33 0.74 -22.48
CA ALA A 218 7.77 0.79 -22.26
C ALA A 218 8.45 2.07 -22.78
N GLU A 219 8.00 2.54 -23.93
CA GLU A 219 8.51 3.74 -24.61
C GLU A 219 8.39 5.03 -23.79
N ASN A 220 7.51 5.06 -22.78
CA ASN A 220 7.30 6.24 -21.94
C ASN A 220 8.23 6.28 -20.72
N VAL A 221 9.09 5.27 -20.52
CA VAL A 221 9.97 5.18 -19.35
C VAL A 221 11.43 5.08 -19.79
N ASN A 222 12.28 5.90 -19.17
CA ASN A 222 13.71 5.92 -19.47
C ASN A 222 14.36 4.57 -19.13
N ARG A 223 15.07 3.97 -20.09
CA ARG A 223 15.79 2.71 -19.93
C ARG A 223 16.74 2.70 -18.73
N ALA A 224 17.46 3.79 -18.48
CA ALA A 224 18.38 3.86 -17.33
C ALA A 224 17.65 3.72 -15.99
N ALA A 225 16.43 4.25 -15.88
CA ALA A 225 15.60 4.09 -14.69
C ALA A 225 15.10 2.65 -14.52
N LEU A 226 14.82 1.96 -15.63
CA LEU A 226 14.47 0.52 -15.60
C LEU A 226 15.65 -0.33 -15.14
N GLU A 227 16.87 -0.03 -15.57
CA GLU A 227 18.07 -0.76 -15.19
C GLU A 227 18.38 -0.63 -13.69
N GLU A 228 18.22 0.57 -13.12
CA GLU A 228 18.38 0.78 -11.66
C GLU A 228 17.25 0.10 -10.86
N LEU A 229 16.02 0.11 -11.36
CA LEU A 229 14.90 -0.59 -10.73
C LEU A 229 15.14 -2.11 -10.72
N ALA A 230 15.58 -2.68 -11.84
CA ALA A 230 15.89 -4.10 -11.94
C ALA A 230 17.04 -4.54 -11.02
N LYS A 231 18.07 -3.70 -10.82
CA LYS A 231 19.15 -3.96 -9.84
C LYS A 231 18.62 -3.98 -8.41
N THR A 232 17.66 -3.10 -8.11
CA THR A 232 17.06 -3.01 -6.77
C THR A 232 16.24 -4.26 -6.47
N HIS A 233 15.33 -4.65 -7.37
CA HIS A 233 14.53 -5.87 -7.18
C HIS A 233 15.37 -7.15 -7.13
N ARG A 234 16.47 -7.23 -7.89
CA ARG A 234 17.39 -8.39 -7.84
C ARG A 234 18.11 -8.53 -6.49
N ARG A 235 18.30 -7.43 -5.74
CA ARG A 235 18.89 -7.48 -4.40
C ARG A 235 17.88 -7.90 -3.32
N GLU A 236 16.60 -7.76 -3.60
CA GLU A 236 15.50 -8.11 -2.70
C GLU A 236 15.01 -9.57 -2.90
N GLU A 237 15.47 -10.24 -3.97
CA GLU A 237 15.37 -11.69 -4.09
C GLU A 237 16.24 -12.35 -3.00
N PRO A 238 15.73 -13.31 -2.21
CA PRO A 238 16.58 -14.08 -1.31
C PRO A 238 17.69 -14.72 -2.15
N ALA A 239 18.94 -14.44 -1.78
CA ALA A 239 20.10 -15.00 -2.45
C ALA A 239 19.95 -16.52 -2.45
N ASP A 240 19.93 -17.10 -3.65
CA ASP A 240 19.95 -18.52 -3.89
C ASP A 240 21.07 -19.14 -3.03
N GLU A 241 20.72 -19.95 -2.04
CA GLU A 241 21.65 -20.85 -1.36
C GLU A 241 22.13 -21.85 -2.41
N GLN A 242 23.12 -21.44 -3.21
CA GLN A 242 23.81 -22.31 -4.13
C GLN A 242 24.53 -23.40 -3.34
N GLN A 243 23.94 -24.60 -3.40
CA GLN A 243 24.58 -25.90 -3.57
C GLN A 243 25.99 -26.06 -2.98
N VAL A 244 26.07 -26.86 -1.91
CA VAL A 244 27.20 -27.76 -1.64
C VAL A 244 26.82 -29.16 -2.12
#